data_AF-A0A2A4U0P3-F1
#
_entry.id   AF-A0A2A4U0P3-F1
#
_cell.length_a   1.000
_cell.length_b   1.000
_cell.length_c   1.000
_cell.angle_alpha   90.00
_cell.angle_beta   90.00
_cell.angle_gamma   90.00
#
_symmetry.space_group_name_H-M   'P 1'
#
loop_
_entity.id
_entity.type
_entity.pdbx_description
1 polymer ?
#
loop_
_entity_poly.entity_id
_entity_poly.type
_entity_poly.pdbx_seq_one_letter_code
_entity_poly.pdbx_strand_id
1 'polypeptide(L)'
;MTIQRYLESLKLGDSITEIEYVFPPKRKWSTYREAAGNLTRVLLDRTQAKFFPIEAESMRLGFRGRRLVHIQVIYSKEYSRKKPLGELVVDLSLIYGEPRRLDETYFWWDASTVIVVSDAMMAAVDGKGMELRTSLELMELELFEPLR
;
A
#
# COMPACT_ATOMS: atom_id res chain seq x y z
N MET A 1 -3.11 -2.32 15.69
CA MET A 1 -3.24 -3.55 14.87
C MET A 1 -1.86 -3.91 14.34
N THR A 2 -1.43 -5.17 14.38
CA THR A 2 -0.03 -5.56 14.07
C THR A 2 0.44 -5.13 12.68
N ILE A 3 -0.47 -5.10 11.69
CA ILE A 3 -0.18 -4.64 10.32
C ILE A 3 0.17 -3.15 10.19
N GLN A 4 -0.16 -2.31 11.19
CA GLN A 4 0.12 -0.87 11.13
C GLN A 4 1.62 -0.56 11.03
N ARG A 5 2.49 -1.47 11.49
CA ARG A 5 3.94 -1.35 11.32
C ARG A 5 4.34 -1.42 9.84
N TYR A 6 3.66 -2.27 9.07
CA TYR A 6 3.90 -2.43 7.64
C TYR A 6 3.19 -1.35 6.79
N LEU A 7 2.16 -0.70 7.35
CA LEU A 7 1.40 0.38 6.71
C LEU A 7 1.88 1.78 7.12
N GLU A 8 3.07 1.88 7.70
CA GLU A 8 3.71 3.16 7.98
C GLU A 8 2.86 4.10 8.84
N SER A 9 2.17 3.54 9.83
CA SER A 9 1.26 4.22 10.77
C SER A 9 -0.08 4.69 10.20
N LEU A 10 -0.39 4.43 8.93
CA LEU A 10 -1.70 4.74 8.34
C LEU A 10 -2.78 3.73 8.73
N LYS A 11 -4.03 4.19 8.76
CA LYS A 11 -5.21 3.36 9.06
C LYS A 11 -6.36 3.68 8.13
N LEU A 12 -7.13 2.66 7.77
CA LEU A 12 -8.42 2.90 7.13
C LEU A 12 -9.31 3.77 8.02
N GLY A 13 -10.07 4.67 7.41
CA GLY A 13 -10.88 5.69 8.08
C GLY A 13 -10.17 7.01 8.34
N ASP A 14 -8.83 7.08 8.23
CA ASP A 14 -8.10 8.34 8.40
C ASP A 14 -8.57 9.38 7.37
N SER A 15 -8.66 10.62 7.81
CA SER A 15 -8.90 11.79 6.97
C SER A 15 -7.59 12.28 6.35
N ILE A 16 -7.70 13.09 5.28
CA ILE A 16 -6.52 13.69 4.65
C ILE A 16 -5.68 14.50 5.66
N THR A 17 -6.34 15.18 6.61
CA THR A 17 -5.67 15.99 7.64
C THR A 17 -4.90 15.12 8.64
N GLU A 18 -5.45 13.97 9.04
CA GLU A 18 -4.74 13.02 9.90
C GLU A 18 -3.51 12.45 9.20
N ILE A 19 -3.62 12.18 7.90
CA ILE A 19 -2.50 11.68 7.08
C ILE A 19 -1.44 12.76 6.88
N GLU A 20 -1.83 14.02 6.66
CA GLU A 20 -0.91 15.16 6.59
C GLU A 20 -0.19 15.41 7.93
N TYR A 21 -0.76 14.98 9.07
CA TYR A 21 -0.05 15.04 10.35
C TYR A 21 1.07 13.99 10.42
N VAL A 22 0.80 12.77 9.93
CA VAL A 22 1.80 11.68 9.87
C VAL A 22 2.86 11.97 8.81
N PHE A 23 2.43 12.45 7.64
CA PHE A 23 3.28 12.80 6.51
C PHE A 23 3.06 14.26 6.11
N PRO A 24 3.68 15.23 6.80
CA PRO A 24 3.50 16.63 6.46
C PRO A 24 3.87 16.95 5.01
N PRO A 25 2.98 17.57 4.21
CA PRO A 25 3.26 17.85 2.81
C PRO A 25 4.42 18.85 2.64
N LYS A 26 5.30 18.60 1.68
CA LYS A 26 6.27 19.60 1.16
C LYS A 26 5.61 20.58 0.20
N ARG A 27 4.59 20.09 -0.52
CA ARG A 27 3.76 20.80 -1.49
C ARG A 27 2.37 20.18 -1.49
N LYS A 28 1.38 20.88 -2.05
CA LYS A 28 0.03 20.31 -2.22
C LYS A 28 0.12 18.99 -2.98
N TRP A 29 -0.44 17.94 -2.41
CA TRP A 29 -0.45 16.62 -3.03
C TRP A 29 -1.32 16.61 -4.28
N SER A 30 -0.82 15.97 -5.33
CA SER A 30 -1.60 15.74 -6.55
C SER A 30 -2.67 14.69 -6.29
N THR A 31 -3.89 14.99 -6.71
CA THR A 31 -5.03 14.08 -6.60
C THR A 31 -5.62 13.84 -7.98
N TYR A 32 -6.02 12.60 -8.26
CA TYR A 32 -6.83 12.28 -9.45
C TYR A 32 -8.01 11.39 -9.07
N ARG A 33 -9.09 11.45 -9.84
CA ARG A 33 -10.25 10.58 -9.63
C ARG A 33 -10.06 9.31 -10.45
N GLU A 34 -10.09 8.16 -9.79
CA GLU A 34 -10.13 6.88 -10.46
C GLU A 34 -11.57 6.57 -10.87
N ALA A 35 -11.77 6.27 -12.16
CA ALA A 35 -13.09 6.00 -12.71
C ALA A 35 -13.68 4.69 -12.14
N ALA A 36 -12.85 3.67 -11.98
CA ALA A 36 -13.20 2.45 -11.26
C ALA A 36 -13.22 2.72 -9.74
N GLY A 37 -14.29 2.31 -9.06
CA GLY A 37 -14.40 2.41 -7.60
C GLY A 37 -14.72 3.80 -7.02
N ASN A 38 -14.83 4.84 -7.85
CA ASN A 38 -15.17 6.21 -7.42
C ASN A 38 -14.24 6.77 -6.32
N LEU A 39 -12.94 6.48 -6.43
CA LEU A 39 -11.93 6.88 -5.46
C LEU A 39 -11.20 8.15 -5.89
N THR A 40 -10.88 8.99 -4.92
CA THR A 40 -9.85 10.03 -5.10
C THR A 40 -8.51 9.44 -4.70
N ARG A 41 -7.57 9.41 -5.63
CA ARG A 41 -6.24 8.85 -5.45
C ARG A 41 -5.24 9.92 -5.11
N VAL A 42 -4.38 9.61 -4.16
CA VAL A 42 -3.19 10.39 -3.81
C VAL A 42 -1.98 9.47 -3.97
N LEU A 43 -0.97 9.94 -4.70
CA LEU A 43 0.31 9.26 -4.83
C LEU A 43 1.33 10.03 -3.99
N LEU A 44 1.99 9.32 -3.08
CA LEU A 44 2.99 9.87 -2.20
C LEU A 44 4.33 9.18 -2.43
N ASP A 45 5.38 9.99 -2.43
CA ASP A 45 6.77 9.56 -2.45
C ASP A 45 7.59 10.54 -1.58
N ARG A 46 8.90 10.30 -1.48
CA ARG A 46 9.82 11.13 -0.68
C ARG A 46 9.88 12.61 -1.09
N THR A 47 9.47 12.94 -2.32
CA THR A 47 9.41 14.31 -2.83
C THR A 47 8.15 15.05 -2.38
N GLN A 48 7.08 14.32 -2.03
CA GLN A 48 5.79 14.91 -1.67
C GLN A 48 5.65 15.22 -0.17
N ALA A 49 6.37 14.50 0.69
CA ALA A 49 6.28 14.65 2.15
C ALA A 49 7.60 15.09 2.79
N LYS A 50 7.52 15.85 3.89
CA LYS A 50 8.67 16.31 4.70
C LYS A 50 9.39 15.14 5.33
N PHE A 51 8.61 14.21 5.86
CA PHE A 51 9.05 12.93 6.39
C PHE A 51 8.36 11.85 5.57
N PHE A 52 9.14 10.89 5.09
CA PHE A 52 8.63 9.74 4.36
C PHE A 52 9.39 8.50 4.83
N PRO A 53 8.73 7.35 5.00
CA PRO A 53 9.37 6.15 5.51
C PRO A 53 10.54 5.70 4.65
N ILE A 54 11.63 5.24 5.28
CA ILE A 54 12.82 4.77 4.56
C ILE A 54 12.55 3.42 3.88
N GLU A 55 11.63 2.64 4.42
CA GLU A 55 11.25 1.33 3.90
C GLU A 55 10.28 1.42 2.72
N ALA A 56 9.55 2.54 2.60
CA ALA A 56 8.66 2.81 1.48
C ALA A 56 9.39 3.49 0.31
N GLU A 57 9.08 3.03 -0.90
CA GLU A 57 9.42 3.72 -2.16
C GLU A 57 8.33 4.73 -2.49
N SER A 58 7.07 4.26 -2.49
CA SER A 58 5.89 5.08 -2.74
C SER A 58 4.67 4.51 -2.01
N MET A 59 3.66 5.35 -1.85
CA MET A 59 2.35 4.97 -1.34
C MET A 59 1.24 5.46 -2.26
N ARG A 60 0.22 4.61 -2.46
CA ARG A 60 -1.00 4.97 -3.16
C ARG A 60 -2.16 4.91 -2.17
N LEU A 61 -2.77 6.07 -1.94
CA LEU A 61 -3.89 6.23 -1.03
C LEU A 61 -5.18 6.40 -1.83
N GLY A 62 -6.25 5.73 -1.42
CA GLY A 62 -7.58 5.86 -2.00
C GLY A 62 -8.58 6.39 -0.98
N PHE A 63 -9.25 7.48 -1.34
CA PHE A 63 -10.27 8.10 -0.51
C PHE A 63 -11.65 7.95 -1.15
N ARG A 64 -12.62 7.55 -0.33
CA ARG A 64 -14.04 7.64 -0.66
C ARG A 64 -14.65 8.77 0.16
N GLY A 65 -15.05 9.85 -0.52
CA GLY A 65 -15.39 11.10 0.15
C GLY A 65 -14.17 11.68 0.89
N ARG A 66 -14.22 11.72 2.22
CA ARG A 66 -13.14 12.26 3.08
C ARG A 66 -12.38 11.19 3.89
N ARG A 67 -12.64 9.91 3.64
CA ARG A 67 -12.12 8.79 4.42
C ARG A 67 -11.21 7.92 3.59
N LEU A 68 -10.09 7.53 4.16
CA LEU A 68 -9.13 6.59 3.56
C LEU A 68 -9.74 5.18 3.58
N VAL A 69 -9.88 4.59 2.40
CA VAL A 69 -10.48 3.25 2.21
C VAL A 69 -9.53 2.28 1.52
N HIS A 70 -8.40 2.78 1.03
CA HIS A 70 -7.34 1.98 0.45
C HIS A 70 -5.97 2.58 0.77
N ILE A 71 -5.05 1.73 1.22
CA ILE A 71 -3.64 2.02 1.41
C ILE A 71 -2.86 0.97 0.63
N GLN A 72 -2.00 1.39 -0.28
CA GLN A 72 -0.98 0.55 -0.87
C GLN A 72 0.39 1.15 -0.55
N VAL A 73 1.27 0.31 -0.02
CA VAL A 73 2.69 0.60 0.17
C VAL A 73 3.47 -0.22 -0.83
N ILE A 74 4.35 0.43 -1.59
CA ILE A 74 5.36 -0.23 -2.41
C ILE A 74 6.68 -0.02 -1.69
N TYR A 75 7.31 -1.11 -1.25
CA TYR A 75 8.55 -1.03 -0.49
C TYR A 75 9.75 -0.70 -1.38
N SER A 76 10.79 -0.13 -0.77
CA SER A 76 12.06 0.17 -1.42
C SER A 76 12.76 -1.10 -1.91
N LYS A 77 13.77 -0.93 -2.78
CA LYS A 77 14.60 -2.05 -3.26
C LYS A 77 15.27 -2.76 -2.10
N GLU A 78 15.86 -1.97 -1.22
CA GLU A 78 16.63 -2.44 -0.08
C GLU A 78 15.75 -3.24 0.87
N TYR A 79 14.53 -2.75 1.13
CA TYR A 79 13.58 -3.46 1.97
C TYR A 79 13.08 -4.73 1.29
N SER A 80 12.66 -4.67 0.01
CA SER A 80 12.18 -5.83 -0.75
C SER A 80 13.23 -6.95 -0.86
N ARG A 81 14.53 -6.62 -0.88
CA ARG A 81 15.61 -7.62 -0.84
C ARG A 81 15.77 -8.29 0.51
N LYS A 82 15.53 -7.56 1.60
CA LYS A 82 15.59 -8.09 2.98
C LYS A 82 14.31 -8.84 3.35
N LYS A 83 13.18 -8.38 2.81
CA LYS A 83 11.84 -8.89 3.05
C LYS A 83 11.13 -9.13 1.72
N PRO A 84 11.54 -10.16 0.96
CA PRO A 84 10.89 -10.52 -0.29
C PRO A 84 9.45 -10.99 -0.05
N LEU A 85 8.67 -11.08 -1.12
CA LEU A 85 7.25 -11.46 -1.08
C LEU A 85 6.96 -12.67 -0.17
N GLY A 86 7.69 -13.78 -0.36
CA GLY A 86 7.50 -14.99 0.45
C GLY A 86 7.73 -14.77 1.96
N GLU A 87 8.74 -13.98 2.33
CA GLU A 87 9.03 -13.67 3.74
C GLU A 87 7.97 -12.76 4.36
N LEU A 88 7.41 -11.82 3.59
CA LEU A 88 6.30 -10.99 4.06
C LEU A 88 5.01 -11.81 4.20
N VAL A 89 4.76 -12.72 3.27
CA VAL A 89 3.63 -13.64 3.33
C VAL A 89 3.72 -14.54 4.57
N VAL A 90 4.91 -15.07 4.89
CA VAL A 90 5.12 -15.87 6.10
C VAL A 90 4.79 -15.06 7.35
N ASP A 91 5.32 -13.84 7.49
CA ASP A 91 5.04 -12.97 8.63
C ASP A 91 3.54 -12.72 8.81
N LEU A 92 2.84 -12.39 7.73
CA LEU A 92 1.41 -12.13 7.77
C LEU A 92 0.62 -13.40 8.04
N SER A 93 1.09 -14.55 7.57
CA SER A 93 0.43 -15.83 7.84
C SER A 93 0.48 -16.21 9.32
N LEU A 94 1.54 -15.82 10.04
CA LEU A 94 1.63 -15.98 11.49
C LEU A 94 0.60 -15.13 12.24
N ILE A 95 0.11 -14.05 11.63
CA ILE A 95 -0.85 -13.12 12.24
C ILE A 95 -2.29 -13.45 11.82
N TYR A 96 -2.49 -13.76 10.55
CA TYR A 96 -3.81 -13.85 9.91
C TYR A 96 -4.19 -15.27 9.44
N GLY A 97 -3.32 -16.26 9.65
CA GLY A 97 -3.52 -17.63 9.17
C GLY A 97 -3.12 -17.80 7.71
N GLU A 98 -3.55 -18.90 7.08
CA GLU A 98 -3.15 -19.22 5.70
C GLU A 98 -3.74 -18.21 4.69
N PRO A 99 -2.91 -17.68 3.76
CA PRO A 99 -3.41 -16.81 2.70
C PRO A 99 -4.21 -17.60 1.69
N ARG A 100 -5.17 -16.90 1.08
CA ARG A 100 -5.63 -17.28 -0.26
C ARG A 100 -4.60 -16.80 -1.28
N ARG A 101 -4.45 -17.54 -2.37
CA ARG A 101 -3.49 -17.22 -3.44
C ARG A 101 -4.18 -17.25 -4.80
N LEU A 102 -3.81 -16.28 -5.62
CA LEU A 102 -4.13 -16.24 -7.05
C LEU A 102 -2.90 -15.70 -7.79
N ASP A 103 -2.34 -16.52 -8.68
CA ASP A 103 -1.06 -16.27 -9.34
C ASP A 103 0.04 -15.87 -8.33
N GLU A 104 0.63 -14.69 -8.48
CA GLU A 104 1.65 -14.13 -7.59
C GLU A 104 1.08 -13.13 -6.57
N THR A 105 -0.22 -13.23 -6.28
CA THR A 105 -0.94 -12.39 -5.31
C THR A 105 -1.47 -13.24 -4.16
N TYR A 106 -1.19 -12.81 -2.94
CA TYR A 106 -1.62 -13.43 -1.69
C TYR A 106 -2.56 -12.49 -0.96
N PHE A 107 -3.64 -13.00 -0.39
CA PHE A 107 -4.59 -12.16 0.31
C PHE A 107 -5.29 -12.85 1.48
N TRP A 108 -5.62 -12.02 2.47
CA TRP A 108 -6.41 -12.36 3.64
C TRP A 108 -7.57 -11.39 3.71
N TRP A 109 -8.70 -11.83 4.25
CA TRP A 109 -9.82 -10.94 4.47
C TRP A 109 -10.54 -11.26 5.77
N ASP A 110 -11.19 -10.24 6.32
CA ASP A 110 -12.16 -10.39 7.40
C ASP A 110 -13.55 -9.95 6.91
N ALA A 111 -14.44 -9.59 7.84
CA ALA A 111 -15.80 -9.15 7.52
C ALA A 111 -15.85 -7.85 6.71
N SER A 112 -14.79 -7.03 6.71
CA SER A 112 -14.83 -5.66 6.19
C SER A 112 -13.56 -5.21 5.47
N THR A 113 -12.43 -5.90 5.64
CA THR A 113 -11.15 -5.50 5.09
C THR A 113 -10.43 -6.64 4.41
N VAL A 114 -9.55 -6.28 3.47
CA VAL A 114 -8.69 -7.20 2.74
C VAL A 114 -7.25 -6.70 2.81
N ILE A 115 -6.35 -7.64 3.08
CA ILE A 115 -4.91 -7.46 2.98
C ILE A 115 -4.46 -8.17 1.71
N VAL A 116 -3.72 -7.47 0.85
CA VAL A 116 -3.18 -8.03 -0.38
C VAL A 116 -1.67 -7.84 -0.39
N VAL A 117 -0.93 -8.86 -0.82
CA VAL A 117 0.52 -8.82 -0.97
C VAL A 117 0.89 -9.42 -2.31
N SER A 118 1.72 -8.70 -3.05
CA SER A 118 2.17 -9.10 -4.39
C SER A 118 3.51 -8.46 -4.72
N ASP A 119 4.10 -8.85 -5.84
CA ASP A 119 5.22 -8.11 -6.43
C ASP A 119 4.71 -7.04 -7.40
N ALA A 120 5.11 -5.80 -7.17
CA ALA A 120 4.90 -4.67 -8.05
C ALA A 120 6.12 -4.48 -8.97
N MET A 121 5.87 -4.41 -10.27
CA MET A 121 6.90 -4.15 -11.27
C MET A 121 7.13 -2.65 -11.42
N MET A 122 8.33 -2.19 -11.06
CA MET A 122 8.71 -0.77 -11.02
C MET A 122 9.86 -0.51 -11.98
N ALA A 123 9.94 0.71 -12.54
CA ALA A 123 11.12 1.11 -13.31
C ALA A 123 12.36 1.13 -12.40
N ALA A 124 13.48 0.61 -12.89
CA ALA A 124 14.76 0.71 -12.20
C ALA A 124 15.20 2.18 -12.09
N VAL A 125 15.81 2.55 -10.95
CA VAL A 125 16.27 3.94 -10.70
C VAL A 125 17.34 4.38 -11.70
N ASP A 126 18.15 3.43 -12.19
CA ASP A 126 19.17 3.66 -13.22
C ASP A 126 18.60 3.70 -14.65
N GLY A 127 17.27 3.56 -14.80
CA GLY A 127 16.58 3.54 -16.09
C GLY A 127 16.77 2.25 -16.89
N LYS A 128 17.45 1.23 -16.35
CA LYS A 128 17.79 0.00 -17.08
C LYS A 128 16.84 -1.13 -16.75
N GLY A 129 15.60 -0.99 -17.21
CA GLY A 129 14.59 -2.05 -17.16
C GLY A 129 13.66 -1.94 -15.96
N MET A 130 13.03 -3.08 -15.62
CA MET A 130 12.06 -3.19 -14.55
C MET A 130 12.63 -4.01 -13.40
N GLU A 131 12.26 -3.65 -12.19
CA GLU A 131 12.61 -4.38 -10.97
C GLU A 131 11.34 -4.69 -10.17
N LEU A 132 11.32 -5.87 -9.55
CA LEU A 132 10.26 -6.24 -8.63
C LEU A 132 10.45 -5.53 -7.29
N ARG A 133 9.33 -5.12 -6.70
CA ARG A 133 9.21 -4.58 -5.35
C ARG A 133 8.09 -5.29 -4.65
N THR A 134 8.28 -5.65 -3.40
CA THR A 134 7.19 -6.18 -2.60
C THR A 134 6.19 -5.05 -2.32
N SER A 135 4.91 -5.35 -2.50
CA SER A 135 3.82 -4.43 -2.21
C SER A 135 2.86 -5.02 -1.18
N LEU A 136 2.37 -4.18 -0.29
CA LEU A 136 1.33 -4.48 0.68
C LEU A 136 0.17 -3.52 0.48
N GLU A 137 -1.04 -4.05 0.37
CA GLU A 137 -2.27 -3.29 0.31
C GLU A 137 -3.19 -3.65 1.48
N LEU A 138 -3.89 -2.64 2.00
CA LEU A 138 -5.01 -2.78 2.92
C LEU A 138 -6.18 -1.97 2.36
N MET A 139 -7.33 -2.61 2.15
CA MET A 139 -8.53 -1.98 1.61
C MET A 139 -9.80 -2.45 2.31
N GLU A 140 -10.88 -1.69 2.15
CA GLU A 140 -12.24 -2.19 2.42
C GLU A 140 -12.58 -3.35 1.45
N LEU A 141 -13.26 -4.38 1.94
CA LEU A 141 -13.60 -5.60 1.20
C LEU A 141 -14.39 -5.33 -0.09
N GLU A 142 -15.23 -4.29 -0.09
CA GLU A 142 -16.00 -3.89 -1.27
C GLU A 142 -15.15 -3.35 -2.44
N LEU A 143 -13.89 -3.00 -2.18
CA LEU A 143 -12.93 -2.57 -3.21
C LEU A 143 -12.14 -3.73 -3.80
N PHE A 144 -12.20 -4.91 -3.16
CA PHE A 144 -11.40 -6.04 -3.55
C PHE A 144 -12.05 -6.80 -4.69
N GLU A 145 -11.39 -6.79 -5.84
CA GLU A 145 -11.75 -7.58 -7.02
C GLU A 145 -10.67 -8.64 -7.24
N PRO A 146 -10.81 -9.87 -6.73
CA PRO A 146 -9.83 -10.94 -6.89
C PRO A 146 -9.77 -11.51 -8.31
N LEU A 147 -9.95 -10.69 -9.35
CA LEU A 147 -10.18 -11.02 -10.77
C LEU A 147 -11.63 -11.38 -11.11
N ARG A 148 -12.17 -10.71 -12.15
CA ARG A 148 -13.22 -11.26 -13.03
C ARG A 148 -12.58 -12.17 -14.06
#